data_AF-A0A9E4AXK3-F1
#
_entry.id   AF-A0A9E4AXK3-F1
#
_cell.length_a   1.000
_cell.length_b   1.000
_cell.length_c   1.000
_cell.angle_alpha   90.00
_cell.angle_beta   90.00
_cell.angle_gamma   90.00
#
_symmetry.space_group_name_H-M   'P 1'
#
loop_
_entity.id
_entity.type
_entity.pdbx_description
1 polymer ?
#
loop_
_entity_poly.entity_id
_entity_poly.type
_entity_poly.pdbx_seq_one_letter_code
_entity_poly.pdbx_strand_id
1 'polypeptide(L)'
;MIRSAQPRRSEDTYETLKDLVSRAPLAGELTLDVPARPQRFPARQAHLQVCFAQTTLCLPHRCQQRPETKNLPPVSGFLVSVTEPNPPDDITPLNWLLLTNVEVSNFSEALQRIEWYTQRWHIEVYFKVLKSGTKVEHARFQTKDRLLRYIALLSVIAWRLYWMTLLNRHLPEADCTQVVPENEWKALYALTHKTRTFPKKTPTVTQVVLWIAKLGGFLGRPSDAPPA
;
A
#
# COMPACT_ATOMS: atom_id res chain seq x y z
N MET A 1 9.78 6.58 -3.88
CA MET A 1 9.77 7.06 -2.48
C MET A 1 10.37 6.02 -1.55
N ILE A 2 11.32 6.42 -0.71
CA ILE A 2 11.94 5.55 0.31
C ILE A 2 11.82 6.25 1.66
N ARG A 3 11.36 5.57 2.71
CA ARG A 3 11.42 6.13 4.06
C ARG A 3 12.82 5.94 4.64
N SER A 4 13.42 7.02 5.11
CA SER A 4 14.69 6.97 5.81
C SER A 4 14.51 6.26 7.16
N ALA A 5 15.24 5.17 7.36
CA ALA A 5 15.23 4.39 8.61
C ALA A 5 16.49 4.61 9.46
N GLN A 6 17.59 5.02 8.83
CA GLN A 6 18.87 5.24 9.48
C GLN A 6 19.26 6.71 9.37
N PRO A 7 19.95 7.27 10.38
CA PRO A 7 20.55 8.59 10.25
C PRO A 7 21.50 8.61 9.05
N ARG A 8 21.33 9.59 8.17
CA ARG A 8 22.26 9.89 7.07
C ARG A 8 22.64 11.36 7.14
N ARG A 9 23.71 11.71 6.43
CA ARG A 9 24.19 13.08 6.30
C ARG A 9 24.09 13.56 4.87
N SER A 10 23.90 14.86 4.73
CA SER A 10 24.03 15.55 3.46
C SER A 10 25.51 15.76 3.14
N GLU A 11 25.91 15.56 1.89
CA GLU A 11 27.26 15.88 1.42
C GLU A 11 27.47 17.40 1.36
N ASP A 12 26.41 18.16 1.05
CA ASP A 12 26.50 19.61 0.82
C ASP A 12 26.67 20.39 2.14
N THR A 13 26.01 19.92 3.21
CA THR A 13 25.97 20.63 4.51
C THR A 13 26.67 19.88 5.64
N TYR A 14 27.02 18.59 5.45
CA TYR A 14 27.53 17.68 6.48
C TYR A 14 26.60 17.45 7.69
N GLU A 15 25.40 18.04 7.68
CA GLU A 15 24.38 17.88 8.72
C GLU A 15 23.59 16.59 8.54
N THR A 16 22.88 16.16 9.59
CA THR A 16 21.97 15.02 9.44
C THR A 16 20.76 15.42 8.61
N LEU A 17 20.17 14.48 7.87
CA LEU A 17 18.96 14.75 7.08
C LEU A 17 17.80 15.25 7.94
N LYS A 18 17.75 14.88 9.23
CA LYS A 18 16.72 15.37 10.16
C LYS A 18 16.95 16.84 10.48
N ASP A 19 18.18 17.23 10.77
CA ASP A 19 18.53 18.61 11.09
C ASP A 19 18.28 19.52 9.88
N LEU A 20 18.69 19.05 8.70
CA LEU A 20 18.49 19.77 7.44
C LEU A 20 17.00 20.09 7.20
N VAL A 21 16.10 19.12 7.40
CA VAL A 21 14.66 19.37 7.22
C VAL A 21 14.04 20.13 8.39
N SER A 22 14.58 20.02 9.61
CA SER A 22 14.10 20.80 10.76
C SER A 22 14.32 22.31 10.60
N ARG A 23 15.31 22.72 9.80
CA ARG A 23 15.58 24.12 9.46
C ARG A 23 14.84 24.59 8.20
N ALA A 24 14.32 23.66 7.41
CA ALA A 24 13.54 24.01 6.24
C ALA A 24 12.25 24.72 6.67
N PRO A 25 11.80 25.76 5.95
CA PRO A 25 10.58 26.46 6.28
C PRO A 25 9.39 25.50 6.22
N LEU A 26 8.41 25.72 7.10
CA LEU A 26 7.14 25.00 7.05
C LEU A 26 6.48 25.26 5.69
N ALA A 27 6.28 24.20 4.91
CA ALA A 27 5.68 24.29 3.59
C ALA A 27 4.15 24.30 3.66
N GLY A 28 3.58 23.63 4.66
CA GLY A 28 2.14 23.57 4.87
C GLY A 28 1.72 22.48 5.85
N GLU A 29 0.41 22.37 6.05
CA GLU A 29 -0.20 21.40 6.95
C GLU A 29 -1.16 20.48 6.19
N LEU A 30 -1.26 19.21 6.64
CA LEU A 30 -2.07 18.16 6.04
C LEU A 30 -2.79 17.41 7.14
N THR A 31 -4.04 17.02 6.89
CA THR A 31 -4.75 16.06 7.75
C THR A 31 -4.79 14.71 7.06
N LEU A 32 -4.34 13.65 7.74
CA LEU A 32 -4.41 12.27 7.24
C LEU A 32 -5.33 11.43 8.11
N ASP A 33 -6.23 10.67 7.46
CA ASP A 33 -7.02 9.63 8.11
C ASP A 33 -6.12 8.40 8.39
N VAL A 34 -5.88 8.13 9.67
CA VAL A 34 -5.14 6.96 10.12
C VAL A 34 -6.15 5.84 10.41
N PRO A 35 -6.10 4.71 9.68
CA PRO A 35 -7.07 3.64 9.87
C PRO A 35 -6.89 2.96 11.23
N ALA A 36 -7.99 2.44 11.77
CA ALA A 36 -7.98 1.68 13.01
C ALA A 36 -7.01 0.48 12.90
N ARG A 37 -6.27 0.23 13.98
CA ARG A 37 -5.52 -1.02 14.16
C ARG A 37 -6.26 -1.87 15.18
N PRO A 38 -6.89 -2.98 14.76
CA PRO A 38 -7.66 -3.83 15.66
C PRO A 38 -6.87 -4.13 16.94
N GLN A 39 -7.51 -3.94 18.10
CA GLN A 39 -6.96 -4.16 19.44
C GLN A 39 -5.83 -3.21 19.89
N ARG A 40 -5.44 -2.22 19.09
CA ARG A 40 -4.33 -1.32 19.44
C ARG A 40 -4.73 0.15 19.47
N PHE A 41 -5.37 0.66 18.42
CA PHE A 41 -5.77 2.08 18.33
C PHE A 41 -7.02 2.27 17.46
N PRO A 42 -7.94 3.19 17.82
CA PRO A 42 -9.07 3.55 16.98
C PRO A 42 -8.61 4.29 15.72
N ALA A 43 -9.50 4.38 14.73
CA ALA A 43 -9.29 5.27 13.59
C ALA A 43 -9.27 6.71 14.10
N ARG A 44 -8.39 7.54 13.55
CA ARG A 44 -8.23 8.94 13.97
C ARG A 44 -7.73 9.81 12.83
N GLN A 45 -7.93 11.11 12.98
CA GLN A 45 -7.29 12.11 12.13
C GLN A 45 -5.96 12.54 12.77
N ALA A 46 -4.92 12.63 11.95
CA ALA A 46 -3.62 13.13 12.34
C ALA A 46 -3.36 14.46 11.60
N HIS A 47 -3.10 15.53 12.36
CA HIS A 47 -2.68 16.81 11.82
C HIS A 47 -1.17 16.83 11.69
N LEU A 48 -0.68 17.10 10.49
CA LEU A 48 0.71 16.91 10.10
C LEU A 48 1.29 18.19 9.53
N GLN A 49 2.52 18.47 9.89
CA GLN A 49 3.34 19.53 9.32
C GLN A 49 4.27 18.94 8.27
N VAL A 50 4.40 19.64 7.15
CA VAL A 50 5.22 19.20 6.02
C VAL A 50 6.32 20.21 5.76
N CYS A 51 7.55 19.70 5.69
CA CYS A 51 8.71 20.45 5.23
C CYS A 51 9.42 19.64 4.14
N PHE A 52 10.08 20.31 3.21
CA PHE A 52 10.88 19.63 2.19
C PHE A 52 12.18 20.37 1.94
N ALA A 53 13.18 19.65 1.45
CA ALA A 53 14.48 20.22 1.13
C ALA A 53 15.21 19.36 0.09
N GLN A 54 16.14 19.97 -0.64
CA GLN A 54 17.06 19.23 -1.50
C GLN A 54 18.27 18.76 -0.68
N THR A 55 18.82 17.60 -1.03
CA THR A 55 20.04 17.08 -0.42
C THR A 55 20.84 16.25 -1.41
N THR A 56 22.15 16.27 -1.28
CA THR A 56 23.04 15.26 -1.85
C THR A 56 23.36 14.22 -0.77
N LEU A 57 23.07 12.95 -1.03
CA LEU A 57 23.37 11.86 -0.11
C LEU A 57 24.77 11.31 -0.38
N CYS A 58 25.56 11.22 0.68
CA CYS A 58 26.82 10.50 0.63
C CYS A 58 26.66 9.04 1.03
N LEU A 59 27.60 8.21 0.57
CA LEU A 59 27.69 6.83 1.02
C LEU A 59 27.90 6.81 2.54
N PRO A 60 27.18 5.96 3.29
CA PRO A 60 27.50 5.76 4.70
C PRO A 60 28.93 5.21 4.86
N HIS A 61 29.62 5.63 5.92
CA HIS A 61 31.04 5.32 6.17
C HIS A 61 31.41 3.84 6.01
N ARG A 62 30.58 2.91 6.50
CA ARG A 62 30.81 1.46 6.34
C ARG A 62 30.83 1.01 4.88
N CYS A 63 30.09 1.66 4.00
CA CYS A 63 30.10 1.37 2.55
C CYS A 63 31.31 1.99 1.85
N GLN A 64 31.86 3.09 2.37
CA GLN A 64 33.09 3.69 1.83
C GLN A 64 34.31 2.77 2.04
N GLN A 65 34.25 1.87 3.04
CA GLN A 65 35.33 0.92 3.34
C GLN A 65 35.32 -0.35 2.47
N ARG A 66 34.27 -0.58 1.67
CA ARG A 66 34.15 -1.80 0.85
C ARG A 66 34.67 -1.54 -0.56
N PRO A 67 35.54 -2.41 -1.12
CA PRO A 67 36.10 -2.22 -2.47
C PRO A 67 35.03 -2.03 -3.57
N GLU A 68 33.90 -2.73 -3.44
CA GLU A 68 32.80 -2.70 -4.42
C GLU A 68 32.00 -1.39 -4.40
N THR A 69 31.94 -0.70 -3.25
CA THR A 69 31.06 0.48 -3.07
C THR A 69 31.81 1.77 -2.79
N LYS A 70 33.12 1.74 -2.53
CA LYS A 70 33.92 2.91 -2.15
C LYS A 70 33.95 4.05 -3.19
N ASN A 71 33.76 3.71 -4.47
CA ASN A 71 33.83 4.66 -5.58
C ASN A 71 32.44 5.07 -6.10
N LEU A 72 31.35 4.71 -5.42
CA LEU A 72 30.02 5.14 -5.87
C LEU A 72 29.85 6.64 -5.64
N PRO A 73 29.34 7.40 -6.63
CA PRO A 73 29.18 8.84 -6.50
C PRO A 73 28.07 9.19 -5.50
N PRO A 74 28.12 10.40 -4.91
CA PRO A 74 27.00 10.94 -4.16
C PRO A 74 25.73 11.01 -5.02
N VAL A 75 24.57 10.88 -4.38
CA VAL A 75 23.26 10.85 -5.06
C VAL A 75 22.42 12.02 -4.61
N SER A 76 22.14 12.95 -5.52
CA SER A 76 21.22 14.06 -5.26
C SER A 76 19.76 13.60 -5.27
N GLY A 77 18.96 14.22 -4.41
CA GLY A 77 17.53 13.98 -4.31
C GLY A 77 16.85 14.96 -3.38
N PHE A 78 15.61 14.66 -3.05
CA PHE A 78 14.74 15.51 -2.24
C PHE A 78 14.27 14.77 -1.00
N LEU A 79 14.08 15.53 0.06
CA LEU A 79 13.56 15.13 1.34
C LEU A 79 12.16 15.70 1.51
N VAL A 80 11.24 14.88 2.02
CA VAL A 80 9.94 15.32 2.51
C VAL A 80 9.80 14.82 3.95
N SER A 81 9.75 15.75 4.90
CA SER A 81 9.44 15.45 6.30
C SER A 81 7.97 15.68 6.56
N VAL A 82 7.35 14.75 7.26
CA VAL A 82 5.97 14.79 7.71
C VAL A 82 5.97 14.46 9.19
N THR A 83 5.61 15.42 10.03
CA THR A 83 5.63 15.29 11.49
C THR A 83 4.28 15.65 12.09
N GLU A 84 3.83 14.86 13.05
CA GLU A 84 2.65 15.13 13.87
C GLU A 84 3.09 15.89 15.13
N PRO A 85 2.86 17.22 15.22
CA PRO A 85 3.35 18.01 16.35
C PRO A 85 2.58 17.72 17.64
N ASN A 86 1.26 17.49 17.55
CA ASN A 86 0.37 17.29 18.68
C ASN A 86 -0.35 15.92 18.57
N PRO A 87 0.36 14.80 18.75
CA PRO A 87 -0.29 13.49 18.77
C PRO A 87 -1.19 13.37 20.01
N PRO A 88 -2.27 12.58 19.97
CA PRO A 88 -3.03 12.23 21.17
C PRO A 88 -2.17 11.51 22.20
N ASP A 89 -2.56 11.61 23.48
CA ASP A 89 -1.89 10.92 24.59
C ASP A 89 -1.77 9.41 24.30
N ASP A 90 -0.65 8.82 24.70
CA ASP A 90 -0.29 7.40 24.50
C ASP A 90 -0.16 6.92 23.04
N ILE A 91 -0.17 7.82 22.05
CA ILE A 91 0.04 7.48 20.64
C ILE A 91 1.43 7.92 20.17
N THR A 92 2.19 6.99 19.56
CA THR A 92 3.45 7.36 18.88
C THR A 92 3.14 8.28 17.69
N PRO A 93 3.75 9.48 17.61
CA PRO A 93 3.46 10.45 16.55
C PRO A 93 3.86 9.90 15.17
N LEU A 94 3.10 10.30 14.15
CA LEU A 94 3.55 10.14 12.78
C LEU A 94 4.79 11.00 12.56
N ASN A 95 5.89 10.34 12.22
CA ASN A 95 7.15 10.99 11.86
C ASN A 95 7.77 10.25 10.68
N TRP A 96 7.60 10.81 9.48
CA TRP A 96 8.13 10.28 8.24
C TRP A 96 9.17 11.23 7.68
N LEU A 97 10.36 10.69 7.42
CA LEU A 97 11.36 11.35 6.58
C LEU A 97 11.47 10.54 5.30
N LEU A 98 10.99 11.10 4.20
CA LEU A 98 10.90 10.44 2.90
C LEU A 98 11.98 10.98 1.96
N LEU A 99 12.61 10.06 1.25
CA LEU A 99 13.62 10.30 0.23
C LEU A 99 13.02 10.02 -1.15
N THR A 100 13.32 10.90 -2.10
CA THR A 100 12.84 10.78 -3.48
C THR A 100 13.83 11.36 -4.47
N ASN A 101 13.87 10.78 -5.67
CA ASN A 101 14.56 11.33 -6.83
C ASN A 101 13.63 12.18 -7.72
N VAL A 102 12.35 12.25 -7.37
CA VAL A 102 11.38 13.12 -8.04
C VAL A 102 11.40 14.48 -7.35
N GLU A 103 11.49 15.54 -8.14
CA GLU A 103 11.60 16.93 -7.66
C GLU A 103 10.54 17.29 -6.62
N VAL A 104 10.90 18.16 -5.66
CA VAL A 104 9.96 18.74 -4.70
C VAL A 104 10.32 20.21 -4.52
N SER A 105 9.63 21.06 -5.27
CA SER A 105 9.84 22.51 -5.31
C SER A 105 8.78 23.29 -4.54
N ASN A 106 7.61 22.68 -4.31
CA ASN A 106 6.46 23.33 -3.67
C ASN A 106 5.63 22.34 -2.84
N PHE A 107 4.69 22.88 -2.05
CA PHE A 107 3.86 22.10 -1.16
C PHE A 107 2.96 21.09 -1.89
N SER A 108 2.39 21.45 -3.04
CA SER A 108 1.56 20.53 -3.85
C SER A 108 2.36 19.30 -4.30
N GLU A 109 3.60 19.51 -4.73
CA GLU A 109 4.51 18.42 -5.06
C GLU A 109 4.84 17.54 -3.85
N ALA A 110 5.10 18.16 -2.69
CA ALA A 110 5.33 17.40 -1.46
C ALA A 110 4.11 16.54 -1.08
N LEU A 111 2.90 17.07 -1.21
CA LEU A 111 1.65 16.33 -0.97
C LEU A 111 1.54 15.10 -1.86
N GLN A 112 1.80 15.23 -3.16
CA GLN A 112 1.77 14.08 -4.08
C GLN A 112 2.78 12.98 -3.67
N ARG A 113 3.95 13.36 -3.13
CA ARG A 113 4.99 12.40 -2.68
C ARG A 113 4.50 11.66 -1.42
N ILE A 114 3.77 12.36 -0.55
CA ILE A 114 3.13 11.80 0.63
C ILE A 114 2.01 10.84 0.21
N GLU A 115 1.14 11.22 -0.73
CA GLU A 115 0.09 10.37 -1.29
C GLU A 115 0.64 9.08 -1.88
N TRP A 116 1.73 9.14 -2.65
CA TRP A 116 2.39 7.94 -3.15
C TRP A 116 2.91 7.06 -2.01
N TYR A 117 3.45 7.66 -0.96
CA TYR A 117 3.94 6.91 0.19
C TYR A 117 2.83 6.26 1.01
N THR A 118 1.65 6.88 1.12
CA THR A 118 0.50 6.26 1.80
C THR A 118 0.03 4.99 1.08
N GLN A 119 0.25 4.89 -0.25
CA GLN A 119 -0.05 3.66 -1.00
C GLN A 119 0.87 2.47 -0.66
N ARG A 120 1.97 2.67 0.09
CA ARG A 120 2.89 1.58 0.44
C ARG A 120 2.20 0.42 1.16
N TRP A 121 1.14 0.68 1.93
CA TRP A 121 0.44 -0.35 2.71
C TRP A 121 -0.25 -1.42 1.83
N HIS A 122 -0.55 -1.12 0.55
CA HIS A 122 -1.19 -2.07 -0.37
C HIS A 122 -0.40 -3.39 -0.50
N ILE A 123 0.93 -3.36 -0.41
CA ILE A 123 1.75 -4.59 -0.46
C ILE A 123 1.54 -5.48 0.77
N GLU A 124 1.29 -4.88 1.94
CA GLU A 124 1.04 -5.62 3.19
C GLU A 124 -0.33 -6.32 3.11
N VAL A 125 -1.32 -5.66 2.52
CA VAL A 125 -2.63 -6.27 2.25
C VAL A 125 -2.51 -7.40 1.23
N TYR A 126 -1.74 -7.22 0.15
CA TYR A 126 -1.46 -8.30 -0.79
C TYR A 126 -0.85 -9.52 -0.10
N PHE A 127 0.17 -9.33 0.76
CA PHE A 127 0.74 -10.44 1.51
C PHE A 127 -0.23 -11.05 2.52
N LYS A 128 -1.13 -10.27 3.12
CA LYS A 128 -2.21 -10.80 3.95
C LYS A 128 -3.17 -11.69 3.15
N VAL A 129 -3.55 -11.27 1.93
CA VAL A 129 -4.38 -12.08 1.02
C VAL A 129 -3.66 -13.37 0.62
N LEU A 130 -2.38 -13.28 0.26
CA LEU A 130 -1.58 -14.45 -0.10
C LEU A 130 -1.36 -15.42 1.06
N LYS A 131 -1.13 -14.92 2.28
CA LYS A 131 -0.87 -15.78 3.44
C LYS A 131 -2.13 -16.30 4.09
N SER A 132 -2.99 -15.40 4.54
CA SER A 132 -4.19 -15.75 5.30
C SER A 132 -5.38 -16.08 4.40
N GLY A 133 -5.51 -15.39 3.27
CA GLY A 133 -6.61 -15.59 2.31
C GLY A 133 -6.48 -16.91 1.55
N THR A 134 -5.38 -17.10 0.82
CA THR A 134 -5.16 -18.34 0.05
C THR A 134 -4.54 -19.47 0.88
N LYS A 135 -4.13 -19.20 2.13
CA LYS A 135 -3.51 -20.17 3.05
C LYS A 135 -2.25 -20.82 2.46
N VAL A 136 -1.46 -20.07 1.68
CA VAL A 136 -0.27 -20.62 0.98
C VAL A 136 0.72 -21.31 1.93
N GLU A 137 0.85 -20.82 3.17
CA GLU A 137 1.77 -21.35 4.19
C GLU A 137 1.30 -22.72 4.76
N HIS A 138 0.07 -23.14 4.47
CA HIS A 138 -0.45 -24.46 4.84
C HIS A 138 -0.07 -25.56 3.84
N ALA A 139 0.52 -25.21 2.69
CA ALA A 139 0.98 -26.20 1.73
C ALA A 139 2.00 -27.16 2.37
N ARG A 140 1.91 -28.44 2.01
CA ARG A 140 2.78 -29.52 2.51
C ARG A 140 3.45 -30.28 1.36
N PHE A 141 3.96 -29.55 0.37
CA PHE A 141 4.71 -30.15 -0.72
C PHE A 141 6.05 -30.70 -0.24
N GLN A 142 6.42 -31.88 -0.74
CA GLN A 142 7.64 -32.58 -0.35
C GLN A 142 8.92 -31.99 -0.95
N THR A 143 8.82 -31.18 -2.02
CA THR A 143 9.98 -30.59 -2.70
C THR A 143 9.85 -29.09 -2.84
N LYS A 144 11.00 -28.40 -2.82
CA LYS A 144 11.11 -26.95 -3.02
C LYS A 144 10.47 -26.52 -4.34
N ASP A 145 10.74 -27.23 -5.44
CA ASP A 145 10.25 -26.82 -6.76
C ASP A 145 8.73 -26.87 -6.88
N ARG A 146 8.10 -27.87 -6.27
CA ARG A 146 6.63 -27.96 -6.22
C ARG A 146 6.03 -26.82 -5.39
N LEU A 147 6.65 -26.52 -4.26
CA LEU A 147 6.25 -25.39 -3.41
C LEU A 147 6.39 -24.06 -4.15
N LEU A 148 7.49 -23.83 -4.86
CA LEU A 148 7.71 -22.59 -5.63
C LEU A 148 6.65 -22.42 -6.74
N ARG A 149 6.34 -23.47 -7.50
CA ARG A 149 5.30 -23.43 -8.53
C ARG A 149 3.92 -23.11 -7.93
N TYR A 150 3.61 -23.70 -6.78
CA TYR A 150 2.37 -23.43 -6.06
C TYR A 150 2.27 -21.99 -5.55
N ILE A 151 3.33 -21.48 -4.93
CA ILE A 151 3.41 -20.09 -4.47
C ILE A 151 3.26 -19.12 -5.65
N ALA A 152 3.89 -19.41 -6.79
CA ALA A 152 3.78 -18.57 -7.98
C ALA A 152 2.33 -18.48 -8.49
N LEU A 153 1.63 -19.62 -8.59
CA LEU A 153 0.21 -19.64 -8.97
C LEU A 153 -0.67 -18.87 -7.96
N LEU A 154 -0.49 -19.12 -6.67
CA LEU A 154 -1.26 -18.43 -5.63
C LEU A 154 -0.96 -16.94 -5.54
N SER A 155 0.24 -16.51 -5.91
CA SER A 155 0.60 -15.09 -5.99
C SER A 155 -0.26 -14.35 -7.01
N VAL A 156 -0.46 -14.94 -8.19
CA VAL A 156 -1.36 -14.37 -9.23
C VAL A 156 -2.81 -14.36 -8.75
N ILE A 157 -3.27 -15.43 -8.12
CA ILE A 157 -4.64 -15.52 -7.57
C ILE A 157 -4.84 -14.49 -6.45
N ALA A 158 -3.89 -14.37 -5.52
CA ALA A 158 -3.96 -13.41 -4.42
C ALA A 158 -3.98 -11.97 -4.93
N TRP A 159 -3.18 -11.66 -5.95
CA TRP A 159 -3.23 -10.35 -6.61
C TRP A 159 -4.59 -10.10 -7.25
N ARG A 160 -5.14 -11.08 -7.99
CA ARG A 160 -6.46 -10.94 -8.65
C ARG A 160 -7.58 -10.75 -7.64
N LEU A 161 -7.60 -11.52 -6.55
CA LEU A 161 -8.55 -11.34 -5.45
C LEU A 161 -8.43 -9.94 -4.84
N TYR A 162 -7.21 -9.48 -4.58
CA TYR A 162 -7.00 -8.15 -4.00
C TYR A 162 -7.42 -7.02 -4.95
N TRP A 163 -7.10 -7.14 -6.23
CA TRP A 163 -7.51 -6.18 -7.24
C TRP A 163 -9.03 -6.11 -7.39
N MET A 164 -9.73 -7.25 -7.32
CA MET A 164 -11.20 -7.28 -7.32
C MET A 164 -11.81 -6.54 -6.13
N THR A 165 -11.20 -6.66 -4.95
CA THR A 165 -11.72 -5.97 -3.75
C THR A 165 -11.45 -4.47 -3.80
N LEU A 166 -10.34 -4.04 -4.42
CA LEU A 166 -10.10 -2.63 -4.72
C LEU A 166 -11.10 -2.08 -5.75
N LEU A 167 -11.35 -2.80 -6.85
CA LEU A 167 -12.33 -2.38 -7.85
C LEU A 167 -13.74 -2.28 -7.26
N ASN A 168 -14.15 -3.22 -6.42
CA ASN A 168 -15.45 -3.14 -5.75
C ASN A 168 -15.58 -1.91 -4.83
N ARG A 169 -14.48 -1.47 -4.20
CA ARG A 169 -14.49 -0.28 -3.33
C ARG A 169 -14.54 1.03 -4.12
N HIS A 170 -13.85 1.10 -5.26
CA HIS A 170 -13.74 2.33 -6.04
C HIS A 170 -14.80 2.47 -7.14
N LEU A 171 -15.24 1.35 -7.72
CA LEU A 171 -16.13 1.28 -8.88
C LEU A 171 -17.20 0.17 -8.70
N PRO A 172 -18.03 0.22 -7.63
CA PRO A 172 -19.00 -0.84 -7.31
C PRO A 172 -20.03 -1.08 -8.42
N GLU A 173 -20.46 -0.01 -9.08
CA GLU A 173 -21.51 -0.01 -10.11
C GLU A 173 -20.97 -0.23 -11.54
N ALA A 174 -19.65 -0.40 -11.70
CA ALA A 174 -19.07 -0.68 -13.01
C ALA A 174 -19.52 -2.04 -13.54
N ASP A 175 -19.43 -2.20 -14.86
CA ASP A 175 -19.75 -3.46 -15.53
C ASP A 175 -18.80 -4.58 -15.07
N CYS A 176 -19.37 -5.73 -14.65
CA CYS A 176 -18.56 -6.83 -14.13
C CYS A 176 -17.60 -7.45 -15.16
N THR A 177 -17.80 -7.20 -16.46
CA THR A 177 -16.90 -7.64 -17.54
C THR A 177 -15.50 -7.05 -17.42
N GLN A 178 -15.34 -5.93 -16.70
CA GLN A 178 -14.03 -5.39 -16.35
C GLN A 178 -13.25 -6.32 -15.42
N VAL A 179 -13.94 -7.16 -14.64
CA VAL A 179 -13.37 -8.05 -13.62
C VAL A 179 -13.30 -9.49 -14.09
N VAL A 180 -14.42 -9.99 -14.61
CA VAL A 180 -14.58 -11.37 -15.08
C VAL A 180 -15.21 -11.36 -16.47
N PRO A 181 -14.68 -12.12 -17.44
CA PRO A 181 -15.24 -12.19 -18.78
C PRO A 181 -16.66 -12.77 -18.78
N GLU A 182 -17.34 -12.61 -19.92
CA GLU A 182 -18.77 -12.93 -20.06
C GLU A 182 -19.13 -14.38 -19.70
N ASN A 183 -18.29 -15.32 -20.13
CA ASN A 183 -18.44 -16.74 -19.82
C ASN A 183 -18.31 -17.02 -18.30
N GLU A 184 -17.42 -16.33 -17.61
CA GLU A 184 -17.19 -16.51 -16.17
C GLU A 184 -18.36 -15.97 -15.34
N TRP A 185 -18.84 -14.75 -15.60
CA TRP A 185 -19.96 -14.22 -14.82
C TRP A 185 -21.27 -14.96 -15.12
N LYS A 186 -21.49 -15.43 -16.36
CA LYS A 186 -22.66 -16.27 -16.68
C LYS A 186 -22.59 -17.62 -15.95
N ALA A 187 -21.42 -18.26 -15.90
CA ALA A 187 -21.24 -19.49 -15.14
C ALA A 187 -21.49 -19.26 -13.64
N LEU A 188 -20.96 -18.17 -13.10
CA LEU A 188 -21.17 -17.77 -11.71
C LEU A 188 -22.64 -17.46 -11.40
N TYR A 189 -23.33 -16.77 -12.30
CA TYR A 189 -24.77 -16.48 -12.19
C TYR A 189 -25.58 -17.77 -12.19
N ALA A 190 -25.29 -18.69 -13.12
CA ALA A 190 -25.99 -19.96 -13.22
C ALA A 190 -25.82 -20.83 -11.96
N LEU A 191 -24.61 -20.85 -11.39
CA LEU A 191 -24.32 -21.54 -10.15
C LEU A 191 -25.05 -20.91 -8.95
N THR A 192 -25.03 -19.58 -8.86
CA THR A 192 -25.60 -18.84 -7.73
C THR A 192 -27.13 -18.87 -7.73
N HIS A 193 -27.75 -18.66 -8.90
CA HIS A 193 -29.21 -18.55 -9.05
C HIS A 193 -29.87 -19.86 -9.51
N LYS A 194 -29.08 -20.92 -9.74
CA LYS A 194 -29.56 -22.24 -10.20
C LYS A 194 -30.44 -22.15 -11.46
N THR A 195 -30.07 -21.28 -12.39
CA THR A 195 -30.81 -21.04 -13.64
C THR A 195 -29.88 -20.92 -14.85
N ARG A 196 -30.41 -21.13 -16.05
CA ARG A 196 -29.74 -20.87 -17.33
C ARG A 196 -30.29 -19.64 -18.07
N THR A 197 -31.20 -18.89 -17.42
CA THR A 197 -31.72 -17.63 -17.94
C THR A 197 -30.91 -16.47 -17.39
N PHE A 198 -30.21 -15.76 -18.28
CA PHE A 198 -29.33 -14.66 -17.90
C PHE A 198 -30.05 -13.31 -17.98
N PRO A 199 -29.72 -12.35 -17.10
CA PRO A 199 -30.28 -10.99 -17.17
C PRO A 199 -29.85 -10.30 -18.47
N LYS A 200 -30.71 -9.40 -18.98
CA LYS A 200 -30.38 -8.55 -20.15
C LYS A 200 -29.34 -7.48 -19.81
N LYS A 201 -29.35 -6.99 -18.57
CA LYS A 201 -28.36 -6.02 -18.06
C LYS A 201 -27.20 -6.80 -17.44
N THR A 202 -25.97 -6.42 -17.80
CA THR A 202 -24.77 -7.00 -17.20
C THR A 202 -24.75 -6.73 -15.69
N PRO A 203 -24.38 -7.72 -14.87
CA PRO A 203 -24.20 -7.52 -13.44
C PRO A 203 -23.13 -6.47 -13.12
N THR A 204 -23.22 -5.87 -11.94
CA THR A 204 -22.20 -4.94 -11.46
C THR A 204 -21.01 -5.68 -10.84
N VAL A 205 -19.87 -4.99 -10.68
CA VAL A 205 -18.70 -5.51 -9.94
C VAL A 205 -19.10 -6.01 -8.55
N THR A 206 -19.91 -5.25 -7.82
CA THR A 206 -20.37 -5.65 -6.48
C THR A 206 -21.15 -6.95 -6.47
N GLN A 207 -22.04 -7.16 -7.44
CA GLN A 207 -22.83 -8.39 -7.53
C GLN A 207 -21.94 -9.61 -7.74
N VAL A 208 -21.01 -9.54 -8.69
CA VAL A 208 -20.07 -10.64 -8.97
C VAL A 208 -19.14 -10.92 -7.78
N VAL A 209 -18.57 -9.87 -7.18
CA VAL A 209 -17.70 -10.03 -6.01
C VAL A 209 -18.45 -10.66 -4.86
N LEU A 210 -19.72 -10.29 -4.64
CA LEU A 210 -20.57 -10.91 -3.63
C LEU A 210 -20.84 -12.40 -3.93
N TRP A 211 -21.11 -12.77 -5.18
CA TRP A 211 -21.31 -14.18 -5.56
C TRP A 211 -20.05 -15.00 -5.33
N ILE A 212 -18.87 -14.50 -5.71
CA ILE A 212 -17.59 -15.15 -5.46
C ILE A 212 -17.32 -15.28 -3.96
N ALA A 213 -17.57 -14.22 -3.19
CA ALA A 213 -17.41 -14.25 -1.74
C ALA A 213 -18.32 -15.30 -1.09
N LYS A 214 -19.58 -15.42 -1.54
CA LYS A 214 -20.53 -16.43 -1.06
C LYS A 214 -20.06 -17.85 -1.35
N LEU A 215 -19.48 -18.11 -2.52
CA LEU A 215 -18.83 -19.40 -2.82
C LEU A 215 -17.65 -19.67 -1.88
N GLY A 216 -16.95 -18.62 -1.46
CA GLY A 216 -15.89 -18.68 -0.45
C GLY A 216 -16.37 -18.77 1.01
N GLY A 217 -17.69 -18.83 1.26
CA GLY A 217 -18.27 -18.94 2.61
C GLY A 217 -18.67 -17.62 3.27
N PHE A 218 -18.65 -16.49 2.55
CA PHE A 218 -19.18 -15.22 3.05
C PHE A 218 -20.71 -15.28 3.18
N LEU A 219 -21.24 -14.96 4.37
CA LEU A 219 -22.67 -15.07 4.66
C LEU A 219 -23.49 -13.92 4.06
N GLY A 220 -22.92 -12.70 4.03
CA GLY A 220 -23.59 -11.52 3.46
C GLY A 220 -24.81 -11.07 4.26
N ARG A 221 -24.68 -11.02 5.58
CA ARG A 221 -25.72 -10.47 6.48
C ARG A 221 -25.80 -8.94 6.30
N PRO A 222 -26.94 -8.30 6.59
CA PRO A 222 -27.09 -6.84 6.44
C PRO A 222 -26.09 -6.00 7.25
N SER A 223 -25.59 -6.54 8.36
CA SER A 223 -24.58 -5.91 9.21
C SER A 223 -23.14 -6.23 8.81
N ASP A 224 -22.93 -7.15 7.86
CA ASP A 224 -21.58 -7.54 7.46
C ASP A 224 -20.96 -6.41 6.62
N ALA A 225 -19.70 -6.11 6.90
CA ALA A 225 -18.92 -5.25 6.02
C ALA A 225 -18.85 -5.85 4.61
N PRO A 226 -18.67 -5.02 3.55
CA PRO A 226 -18.46 -5.52 2.20
C PRO A 226 -17.35 -6.59 2.15
N PRO A 227 -17.46 -7.59 1.25
CA PRO A 227 -16.47 -8.65 1.13
C PRO A 227 -15.05 -8.07 1.01
N ALA A 228 -14.14 -8.56 1.86
CA ALA A 228 -12.80 -8.02 2.06
C ALA A 228 -11.81 -8.43 0.96
#